data_AF-A0A853SX42-F1
#
_entry.id   AF-A0A853SX42-F1
#
_cell.length_a   1.000
_cell.length_b   1.000
_cell.length_c   1.000
_cell.angle_alpha   90.00
_cell.angle_beta   90.00
_cell.angle_gamma   90.00
#
_symmetry.space_group_name_H-M   'P 1'
#
loop_
_entity.id
_entity.type
_entity.pdbx_description
1 polymer ?
#
loop_
_entity_poly.entity_id
_entity_poly.type
_entity_poly.pdbx_seq_one_letter_code
_entity_poly.pdbx_strand_id
1 'polypeptide(L)'
;MKKTSHFRSDSAAAYAVATGRSDSVRSVKSQVYGVGKSAATCADRTASATALPERIGAEAEKARLVPQIAQVSAAGCPPINNMGENLESDESEAWSSICDEDLGEVELVMTDSGKIKSVMVRRPSAAQTCVIDWINFSVLEDTWFKTAREQLITDDQIIIEASRQLEKIFGFGITSNRGKGMNFYRDSWVLGDDMGFVCFGSQRSTMLITLTGQGCLNAVSGWEKRLYDFLTKTAIRPTISRIDLAHDDLAGAYLSVDWAYQQWWDSGFSFKKGGRPPEIQKVGNWDRPSGKGRTLTIGQRSSSKYCRFYEKGRKEGDKSSLWCRCEIEFKNTNTIIRPEVLLDPSSFFVGAYPCLAMFATVETPARMEVKARAQHITVDDSIAVTKRQYGKYIRVFRALFGDKETLDLITNEDENAFPKRLKPFLSFADTGPAPVHVEPPPYVPSFFHFINTVPSFGLNGEHGFA
;
A
#
# COMPACT_ATOMS: atom_id res chain seq x y z
N MET A 1 27.89 17.16 51.48
CA MET A 1 27.81 16.03 52.44
C MET A 1 26.91 14.96 51.83
N LYS A 2 27.48 13.81 51.43
CA LYS A 2 26.77 12.71 50.75
C LYS A 2 26.15 11.78 51.79
N LYS A 3 24.84 11.56 51.73
CA LYS A 3 24.16 10.40 52.34
C LYS A 3 23.87 9.37 51.24
N THR A 4 24.27 8.15 51.54
CA THR A 4 24.35 6.97 50.68
C THR A 4 23.03 6.23 50.58
N SER A 5 22.80 5.68 49.39
CA SER A 5 21.71 4.79 49.00
C SER A 5 21.85 3.39 49.65
N HIS A 6 20.82 2.93 50.33
CA HIS A 6 20.63 1.55 50.80
C HIS A 6 19.30 1.01 50.28
N PHE A 7 19.23 0.70 48.98
CA PHE A 7 18.10 -0.01 48.37
C PHE A 7 18.61 -0.70 47.12
N ARG A 8 19.26 -1.88 47.24
CA ARG A 8 19.55 -2.73 46.07
C ARG A 8 19.94 -4.19 46.34
N SER A 9 19.87 -4.72 47.56
CA SER A 9 20.23 -6.12 47.85
C SER A 9 19.05 -7.09 48.00
N ASP A 10 17.85 -6.61 48.32
CA ASP A 10 16.81 -7.50 48.87
C ASP A 10 15.85 -8.08 47.80
N SER A 11 15.79 -7.51 46.60
CA SER A 11 14.86 -7.94 45.55
C SER A 11 15.29 -9.21 44.80
N ALA A 12 16.58 -9.53 44.77
CA ALA A 12 17.08 -10.75 44.13
C ALA A 12 16.81 -12.02 44.96
N ALA A 13 16.80 -11.89 46.29
CA ALA A 13 16.55 -12.99 47.22
C ALA A 13 15.07 -13.42 47.22
N ALA A 14 14.14 -12.47 47.11
CA ALA A 14 12.70 -12.74 47.07
C ALA A 14 12.26 -13.52 45.81
N TYR A 15 12.95 -13.35 44.68
CA TYR A 15 12.63 -14.07 43.44
C TYR A 15 13.03 -15.56 43.47
N ALA A 16 14.09 -15.91 44.20
CA ALA A 16 14.54 -17.30 44.35
C ALA A 16 13.58 -18.14 45.20
N VAL A 17 12.97 -17.54 46.23
CA VAL A 17 12.04 -18.23 47.14
C VAL A 17 10.72 -18.60 46.43
N ALA A 18 10.27 -17.81 45.45
CA ALA A 18 9.02 -18.06 44.72
C ALA A 18 9.10 -19.19 43.66
N THR A 19 10.30 -19.68 43.32
CA THR A 19 10.50 -20.60 42.18
C THR A 19 10.82 -22.05 42.54
N GLY A 20 10.82 -22.42 43.83
CA GLY A 20 10.79 -23.82 44.27
C GLY A 20 11.85 -24.74 43.66
N ARG A 21 13.06 -24.24 43.41
CA ARG A 21 14.19 -25.07 42.91
C ARG A 21 15.20 -25.29 44.03
N SER A 22 15.30 -26.54 44.48
CA SER A 22 16.33 -27.02 45.40
C SER A 22 17.67 -27.20 44.69
N ASP A 23 18.73 -26.65 45.27
CA ASP A 23 20.12 -26.86 44.87
C ASP A 23 20.57 -28.29 45.16
N SER A 24 20.77 -29.07 44.10
CA SER A 24 21.72 -30.19 44.14
C SER A 24 22.33 -30.40 42.76
N VAL A 25 23.60 -30.83 42.75
CA VAL A 25 24.47 -31.15 41.61
C VAL A 25 25.37 -30.01 41.12
N ARG A 26 26.48 -29.83 41.84
CA ARG A 26 27.77 -29.35 41.30
C ARG A 26 28.86 -30.35 41.66
N SER A 27 29.26 -31.19 40.72
CA SER A 27 30.61 -31.74 40.62
C SER A 27 30.75 -32.38 39.24
N VAL A 28 31.64 -31.81 38.41
CA VAL A 28 32.70 -32.48 37.64
C VAL A 28 33.32 -31.41 36.73
N LYS A 29 34.58 -31.06 37.02
CA LYS A 29 35.51 -30.36 36.13
C LYS A 29 36.79 -31.17 36.11
N SER A 30 37.32 -31.48 34.94
CA SER A 30 38.69 -31.22 34.51
C SER A 30 39.15 -32.19 33.41
N GLN A 31 40.18 -31.77 32.67
CA GLN A 31 40.88 -32.42 31.56
C GLN A 31 40.21 -32.27 30.17
N VAL A 32 40.82 -31.69 29.13
CA VAL A 32 42.18 -31.17 28.86
C VAL A 32 42.05 -30.11 27.76
N TYR A 33 42.68 -28.94 27.92
CA TYR A 33 43.05 -28.07 26.79
C TYR A 33 44.57 -27.86 26.82
N GLY A 34 45.22 -28.11 25.68
CA GLY A 34 46.63 -27.80 25.42
C GLY A 34 46.79 -26.46 24.72
N VAL A 35 47.51 -25.57 25.41
CA VAL A 35 48.29 -24.38 25.02
C VAL A 35 49.03 -24.58 23.67
N GLY A 36 49.32 -23.63 22.77
CA GLY A 36 49.24 -22.16 22.68
C GLY A 36 50.38 -21.63 21.76
N LYS A 37 50.21 -20.47 21.10
CA LYS A 37 51.21 -19.36 20.89
C LYS A 37 50.92 -18.47 19.66
N SER A 38 51.47 -17.25 19.78
CA SER A 38 51.24 -15.97 19.10
C SER A 38 52.13 -15.72 17.87
N ALA A 39 51.67 -14.83 16.96
CA ALA A 39 52.33 -13.59 16.50
C ALA A 39 52.29 -13.34 14.97
N ALA A 40 52.12 -12.06 14.63
CA ALA A 40 51.96 -11.50 13.29
C ALA A 40 53.24 -11.48 12.43
N THR A 41 53.12 -11.50 11.09
CA THR A 41 53.76 -10.54 10.14
C THR A 41 53.42 -10.83 8.67
N CYS A 42 53.05 -9.76 7.96
CA CYS A 42 53.45 -9.31 6.62
C CYS A 42 53.60 -10.26 5.39
N ALA A 43 52.86 -9.87 4.33
CA ALA A 43 53.27 -9.78 2.90
C ALA A 43 53.33 -11.02 1.98
N ASP A 44 52.48 -10.94 0.94
CA ASP A 44 52.76 -11.17 -0.50
C ASP A 44 53.35 -12.50 -0.99
N ARG A 45 52.53 -13.30 -1.69
CA ARG A 45 52.63 -13.58 -3.14
C ARG A 45 51.78 -14.79 -3.58
N THR A 46 50.93 -14.55 -4.57
CA THR A 46 50.58 -15.40 -5.75
C THR A 46 50.80 -16.92 -5.66
N ALA A 47 49.73 -17.71 -5.84
CA ALA A 47 49.47 -18.50 -7.07
C ALA A 47 48.34 -19.54 -6.90
N SER A 48 47.62 -19.74 -8.00
CA SER A 48 46.85 -20.93 -8.40
C SER A 48 45.49 -21.21 -7.75
N ALA A 49 44.46 -20.64 -8.40
CA ALA A 49 43.09 -21.13 -8.39
C ALA A 49 43.00 -22.51 -9.09
N THR A 50 42.26 -23.44 -8.48
CA THR A 50 41.94 -24.76 -9.04
C THR A 50 40.69 -24.67 -9.90
N ALA A 51 40.73 -25.33 -11.06
CA ALA A 51 39.79 -25.22 -12.17
C ALA A 51 38.38 -25.81 -11.89
N LEU A 52 37.38 -25.22 -12.56
CA LEU A 52 36.01 -25.72 -12.74
C LEU A 52 35.99 -26.89 -13.75
N PRO A 53 35.13 -27.91 -13.59
CA PRO A 53 34.96 -28.94 -14.61
C PRO A 53 34.05 -28.49 -15.76
N GLU A 54 34.40 -28.96 -16.95
CA GLU A 54 33.83 -28.65 -18.27
C GLU A 54 32.42 -29.21 -18.48
N ARG A 55 31.69 -28.52 -19.38
CA ARG A 55 30.34 -28.84 -19.85
C ARG A 55 30.37 -29.99 -20.87
N ILE A 56 29.49 -30.97 -20.69
CA ILE A 56 29.10 -31.91 -21.76
C ILE A 56 27.78 -31.40 -22.36
N GLY A 57 27.78 -31.17 -23.67
CA GLY A 57 26.64 -30.69 -24.44
C GLY A 57 25.64 -31.80 -24.75
N ALA A 58 24.36 -31.46 -24.69
CA ALA A 58 23.29 -32.18 -25.36
C ALA A 58 22.43 -31.15 -26.10
N GLU A 59 22.42 -31.25 -27.43
CA GLU A 59 21.54 -30.50 -28.32
C GLU A 59 20.09 -30.94 -28.10
N ALA A 60 19.21 -29.98 -27.78
CA ALA A 60 17.76 -30.17 -27.81
C ALA A 60 17.15 -29.19 -28.81
N GLU A 61 16.63 -29.76 -29.88
CA GLU A 61 15.99 -29.14 -31.02
C GLU A 61 14.76 -28.32 -30.57
N LYS A 62 14.81 -26.99 -30.73
CA LYS A 62 13.67 -26.09 -30.46
C LYS A 62 12.77 -26.02 -31.68
N ALA A 63 11.73 -26.86 -31.70
CA ALA A 63 10.59 -26.68 -32.59
C ALA A 63 9.83 -25.39 -32.22
N ARG A 64 9.77 -24.45 -33.17
CA ARG A 64 8.91 -23.26 -33.11
C ARG A 64 7.45 -23.71 -33.26
N LEU A 65 6.66 -23.62 -32.19
CA LEU A 65 5.21 -23.70 -32.26
C LEU A 65 4.64 -22.28 -32.17
N VAL A 66 4.07 -21.83 -33.30
CA VAL A 66 3.26 -20.62 -33.42
C VAL A 66 1.83 -20.99 -33.00
N PRO A 67 1.18 -20.28 -32.06
CA PRO A 67 -0.23 -20.52 -31.78
C PRO A 67 -1.09 -19.93 -32.91
N GLN A 68 -1.87 -20.78 -33.58
CA GLN A 68 -2.89 -20.40 -34.55
C GLN A 68 -4.06 -19.71 -33.84
N ILE A 69 -4.44 -18.52 -34.33
CA ILE A 69 -5.65 -17.81 -33.94
C ILE A 69 -6.86 -18.60 -34.46
N ALA A 70 -7.63 -19.19 -33.55
CA ALA A 70 -8.91 -19.82 -33.89
C ALA A 70 -10.02 -18.75 -33.82
N GLN A 71 -10.49 -18.30 -34.98
CA GLN A 71 -11.77 -17.60 -35.08
C GLN A 71 -12.89 -18.61 -34.87
N VAL A 72 -13.71 -18.42 -33.84
CA VAL A 72 -14.99 -19.11 -33.70
C VAL A 72 -16.07 -18.07 -33.50
N SER A 73 -16.82 -17.80 -34.57
CA SER A 73 -18.08 -17.07 -34.57
C SER A 73 -19.18 -17.95 -33.98
N ALA A 74 -19.77 -17.52 -32.87
CA ALA A 74 -20.96 -18.16 -32.31
C ALA A 74 -22.21 -17.39 -32.74
N ALA A 75 -23.05 -18.08 -33.52
CA ALA A 75 -24.34 -17.65 -34.03
C ALA A 75 -25.37 -17.43 -32.91
N GLY A 76 -26.30 -16.52 -33.17
CA GLY A 76 -27.34 -16.09 -32.24
C GLY A 76 -28.38 -17.15 -31.88
N CYS A 77 -28.90 -17.02 -30.66
CA CYS A 77 -30.21 -17.53 -30.25
C CYS A 77 -30.92 -16.42 -29.45
N PRO A 78 -32.15 -16.03 -29.80
CA PRO A 78 -32.90 -15.02 -29.07
C PRO A 78 -33.50 -15.63 -27.78
N PRO A 79 -33.67 -14.84 -26.69
CA PRO A 79 -34.37 -15.31 -25.51
C PRO A 79 -35.90 -15.32 -25.74
N ILE A 80 -36.53 -16.38 -25.26
CA ILE A 80 -37.99 -16.56 -25.19
C ILE A 80 -38.50 -15.92 -23.89
N ASN A 81 -39.42 -14.95 -24.05
CA ASN A 81 -40.43 -14.31 -23.16
C ASN A 81 -40.04 -13.84 -21.73
N ASN A 82 -40.15 -12.55 -21.38
CA ASN A 82 -41.31 -11.67 -21.07
C ASN A 82 -41.99 -11.89 -19.70
N MET A 83 -41.75 -10.98 -18.74
CA MET A 83 -42.72 -10.11 -18.02
C MET A 83 -42.16 -9.65 -16.66
N GLY A 84 -42.01 -8.33 -16.48
CA GLY A 84 -41.69 -7.70 -15.19
C GLY A 84 -41.11 -6.28 -15.39
N GLU A 85 -41.97 -5.28 -15.22
CA GLU A 85 -41.80 -3.87 -15.61
C GLU A 85 -40.63 -3.13 -14.97
N ASN A 86 -40.20 -2.09 -15.72
CA ASN A 86 -39.04 -1.24 -15.53
C ASN A 86 -39.09 -0.39 -14.26
N LEU A 87 -37.99 -0.37 -13.51
CA LEU A 87 -37.57 0.80 -12.74
C LEU A 87 -36.32 1.36 -13.42
N GLU A 88 -36.52 2.41 -14.20
CA GLU A 88 -35.44 3.21 -14.79
C GLU A 88 -34.60 3.81 -13.66
N SER A 89 -33.41 3.26 -13.44
CA SER A 89 -32.29 4.01 -12.91
C SER A 89 -31.37 4.30 -14.09
N ASP A 90 -31.21 5.58 -14.42
CA ASP A 90 -30.19 6.09 -15.35
C ASP A 90 -28.80 5.63 -14.89
N GLU A 91 -28.39 4.42 -15.31
CA GLU A 91 -26.99 4.05 -15.33
C GLU A 91 -26.38 4.78 -16.53
N SER A 92 -25.48 5.72 -16.25
CA SER A 92 -24.70 6.41 -17.27
C SER A 92 -23.84 5.38 -18.03
N GLU A 93 -24.37 4.88 -19.14
CA GLU A 93 -23.65 4.07 -20.11
C GLU A 93 -22.63 4.94 -20.86
N ALA A 94 -21.45 5.11 -20.27
CA ALA A 94 -20.26 5.57 -20.98
C ALA A 94 -19.03 4.78 -20.49
N TRP A 95 -19.15 3.45 -20.49
CA TRP A 95 -18.03 2.54 -20.28
C TRP A 95 -17.30 2.32 -21.61
N SER A 96 -16.29 3.12 -21.90
CA SER A 96 -15.33 2.80 -22.97
C SER A 96 -14.39 1.70 -22.45
N SER A 97 -14.63 0.46 -22.84
CA SER A 97 -13.67 -0.63 -22.61
C SER A 97 -12.31 -0.25 -23.22
N ILE A 98 -11.22 -0.59 -22.54
CA ILE A 98 -9.89 -0.65 -23.14
C ILE A 98 -9.91 -1.83 -24.12
N CYS A 99 -10.13 -1.53 -25.40
CA CYS A 99 -10.16 -2.51 -26.49
C CYS A 99 -8.74 -2.95 -26.87
N ASP A 100 -8.60 -4.07 -27.60
CA ASP A 100 -7.31 -4.62 -28.08
C ASP A 100 -6.49 -3.63 -28.95
N GLU A 101 -7.07 -2.50 -29.34
CA GLU A 101 -6.44 -1.37 -30.06
C GLU A 101 -5.41 -0.59 -29.20
N ASP A 102 -5.29 -0.92 -27.92
CA ASP A 102 -4.44 -0.26 -26.93
C ASP A 102 -3.04 -0.90 -26.78
N LEU A 103 -2.70 -1.91 -27.59
CA LEU A 103 -1.35 -2.45 -27.66
C LEU A 103 -0.56 -1.76 -28.79
N GLY A 104 0.53 -1.08 -28.42
CA GLY A 104 1.44 -0.44 -29.37
C GLY A 104 2.80 -1.12 -29.41
N GLU A 105 3.49 -1.00 -30.54
CA GLU A 105 4.91 -1.33 -30.64
C GLU A 105 5.75 -0.06 -30.55
N VAL A 106 6.85 -0.14 -29.81
CA VAL A 106 7.88 0.90 -29.76
C VAL A 106 9.19 0.27 -30.18
N GLU A 107 9.73 0.76 -31.28
CA GLU A 107 11.06 0.37 -31.74
C GLU A 107 12.12 1.14 -30.96
N LEU A 108 13.00 0.40 -30.29
CA LEU A 108 14.12 0.95 -29.54
C LEU A 108 15.43 0.60 -30.22
N VAL A 109 16.32 1.57 -30.35
CA VAL A 109 17.64 1.35 -30.95
C VAL A 109 18.63 0.99 -29.85
N MET A 110 19.04 -0.27 -29.80
CA MET A 110 19.97 -0.76 -28.77
C MET A 110 21.37 -0.20 -29.03
N THR A 111 21.71 0.87 -28.34
CA THR A 111 22.96 1.62 -28.56
C THR A 111 24.25 0.80 -28.38
N ASP A 112 24.24 -0.30 -27.63
CA ASP A 112 25.40 -1.19 -27.48
C ASP A 112 25.61 -2.14 -28.68
N SER A 113 24.57 -2.38 -29.49
CA SER A 113 24.60 -3.38 -30.58
C SER A 113 24.14 -2.85 -31.93
N GLY A 114 23.57 -1.64 -31.99
CA GLY A 114 22.92 -1.07 -33.16
C GLY A 114 21.64 -1.80 -33.61
N LYS A 115 21.21 -2.84 -32.89
CA LYS A 115 20.03 -3.65 -33.24
C LYS A 115 18.75 -2.94 -32.80
N ILE A 116 17.71 -3.06 -33.62
CA ILE A 116 16.36 -2.61 -33.25
C ILE A 116 15.72 -3.70 -32.37
N LYS A 117 15.24 -3.29 -31.19
CA LYS A 117 14.45 -4.10 -30.27
C LYS A 117 13.02 -3.54 -30.29
N SER A 118 12.05 -4.30 -30.82
CA SER A 118 10.64 -3.96 -30.65
C SER A 118 10.21 -4.33 -29.23
N VAL A 119 9.61 -3.37 -28.53
CA VAL A 119 9.02 -3.56 -27.20
C VAL A 119 7.53 -3.30 -27.30
N MET A 120 6.73 -4.30 -26.93
CA MET A 120 5.29 -4.16 -26.77
C MET A 120 5.00 -3.25 -25.58
N VAL A 121 4.15 -2.24 -25.80
CA VAL A 121 3.70 -1.31 -24.76
C VAL A 121 2.19 -1.27 -24.74
N ARG A 122 1.65 -1.10 -23.54
CA ARG A 122 0.24 -0.78 -23.38
C ARG A 122 0.07 0.73 -23.44
N ARG A 123 -0.79 1.20 -24.33
CA ARG A 123 -1.21 2.59 -24.43
C ARG A 123 -2.57 2.75 -23.74
N PRO A 124 -2.85 3.91 -23.14
CA PRO A 124 -4.21 4.19 -22.69
C PRO A 124 -5.14 4.34 -23.89
N SER A 125 -6.40 3.94 -23.73
CA SER A 125 -7.45 4.27 -24.69
C SER A 125 -7.56 5.78 -24.89
N ALA A 126 -8.16 6.23 -26.00
CA ALA A 126 -8.26 7.66 -26.32
C ALA A 126 -8.94 8.52 -25.24
N ALA A 127 -9.81 7.93 -24.42
CA ALA A 127 -10.49 8.60 -23.31
C ALA A 127 -9.65 8.63 -22.02
N GLN A 128 -8.59 7.83 -21.94
CA GLN A 128 -7.75 7.67 -20.76
C GLN A 128 -6.37 8.30 -20.96
N THR A 129 -5.73 8.64 -19.84
CA THR A 129 -4.38 9.20 -19.82
C THR A 129 -3.36 8.19 -19.28
N CYS A 130 -3.78 7.20 -18.49
CA CYS A 130 -2.86 6.25 -17.87
C CYS A 130 -3.36 4.81 -17.97
N VAL A 131 -2.44 3.88 -17.75
CA VAL A 131 -2.70 2.44 -17.71
C VAL A 131 -2.35 1.86 -16.34
N ILE A 132 -2.95 0.73 -15.99
CA ILE A 132 -2.59 -0.01 -14.77
C ILE A 132 -1.35 -0.86 -15.06
N ASP A 133 -0.27 -0.65 -14.29
CA ASP A 133 1.05 -1.29 -14.46
C ASP A 133 1.40 -2.23 -13.30
N TRP A 134 0.61 -2.25 -12.22
CA TRP A 134 0.75 -3.22 -11.13
C TRP A 134 -0.55 -3.29 -10.34
N ILE A 135 -0.95 -4.48 -9.87
CA ILE A 135 -1.99 -4.57 -8.83
C ILE A 135 -1.73 -5.70 -7.85
N ASN A 136 -1.94 -5.42 -6.57
CA ASN A 136 -2.03 -6.42 -5.51
C ASN A 136 -3.42 -6.37 -4.88
N PHE A 137 -4.12 -7.49 -4.85
CA PHE A 137 -5.38 -7.62 -4.13
C PHE A 137 -5.43 -8.90 -3.32
N SER A 138 -6.16 -8.88 -2.21
CA SER A 138 -6.38 -10.05 -1.37
C SER A 138 -7.86 -10.31 -1.17
N VAL A 139 -8.22 -11.58 -1.08
CA VAL A 139 -9.58 -12.05 -0.79
C VAL A 139 -9.55 -13.11 0.32
N LEU A 140 -10.66 -13.31 1.02
CA LEU A 140 -10.80 -14.40 1.99
C LEU A 140 -10.92 -15.75 1.26
N GLU A 141 -10.45 -16.84 1.88
CA GLU A 141 -10.53 -18.20 1.32
C GLU A 141 -11.97 -18.63 1.01
N ASP A 142 -12.94 -18.16 1.79
CA ASP A 142 -14.37 -18.37 1.55
C ASP A 142 -14.84 -17.91 0.17
N THR A 143 -14.12 -16.98 -0.45
CA THR A 143 -14.36 -16.57 -1.84
C THR A 143 -14.33 -17.78 -2.77
N TRP A 144 -13.37 -18.68 -2.56
CA TRP A 144 -13.17 -19.85 -3.41
C TRP A 144 -14.20 -20.93 -3.12
N PHE A 145 -14.65 -21.08 -1.87
CA PHE A 145 -15.79 -21.94 -1.55
C PHE A 145 -17.08 -21.46 -2.23
N LYS A 146 -17.28 -20.15 -2.35
CA LYS A 146 -18.43 -19.56 -3.04
C LYS A 146 -18.37 -19.76 -4.56
N THR A 147 -17.18 -19.72 -5.16
CA THR A 147 -17.03 -19.85 -6.61
C THR A 147 -16.90 -21.29 -7.09
N ALA A 148 -16.46 -22.19 -6.20
CA ALA A 148 -16.39 -23.60 -6.45
C ALA A 148 -17.78 -24.20 -6.69
N ARG A 149 -17.83 -25.21 -7.55
CA ARG A 149 -19.02 -26.03 -7.79
C ARG A 149 -19.04 -27.29 -6.92
N GLU A 150 -18.10 -27.38 -6.00
CA GLU A 150 -17.83 -28.54 -5.17
C GLU A 150 -17.30 -28.09 -3.81
N GLN A 151 -17.27 -29.01 -2.85
CA GLN A 151 -16.70 -28.74 -1.54
C GLN A 151 -15.17 -28.84 -1.62
N LEU A 152 -14.50 -27.74 -1.29
CA LEU A 152 -13.04 -27.69 -1.20
C LEU A 152 -12.61 -28.08 0.23
N ILE A 153 -11.68 -29.02 0.34
CA ILE A 153 -11.17 -29.56 1.61
C ILE A 153 -9.68 -29.22 1.77
N THR A 154 -8.90 -29.30 0.70
CA THR A 154 -7.45 -29.08 0.74
C THR A 154 -7.04 -27.72 0.17
N ASP A 155 -5.89 -27.22 0.62
CA ASP A 155 -5.29 -25.99 0.06
C ASP A 155 -5.09 -26.10 -1.46
N ASP A 156 -4.72 -27.28 -1.97
CA ASP A 156 -4.54 -27.50 -3.41
C ASP A 156 -5.84 -27.30 -4.20
N GLN A 157 -6.99 -27.75 -3.66
CA GLN A 157 -8.29 -27.52 -4.29
C GLN A 157 -8.65 -26.03 -4.32
N ILE A 158 -8.32 -25.29 -3.25
CA ILE A 158 -8.49 -23.83 -3.19
C ILE A 158 -7.63 -23.14 -4.25
N ILE A 159 -6.37 -23.58 -4.41
CA ILE A 159 -5.45 -23.03 -5.42
C ILE A 159 -5.94 -23.34 -6.84
N ILE A 160 -6.46 -24.54 -7.10
CA ILE A 160 -7.03 -24.91 -8.40
C ILE A 160 -8.25 -24.04 -8.73
N GLU A 161 -9.17 -23.84 -7.78
CA GLU A 161 -10.34 -22.99 -7.99
C GLU A 161 -9.93 -21.52 -8.19
N ALA A 162 -8.96 -21.02 -7.43
CA ALA A 162 -8.40 -19.69 -7.64
C ALA A 162 -7.80 -19.56 -9.04
N SER A 163 -7.02 -20.55 -9.49
CA SER A 163 -6.45 -20.60 -10.84
C SER A 163 -7.54 -20.46 -11.91
N ARG A 164 -8.63 -21.22 -11.79
CA ARG A 164 -9.77 -21.18 -12.73
C ARG A 164 -10.43 -19.80 -12.81
N GLN A 165 -10.63 -19.14 -11.66
CA GLN A 165 -11.20 -17.79 -11.64
C GLN A 165 -10.25 -16.75 -12.23
N LEU A 166 -8.95 -16.86 -11.93
CA LEU A 166 -7.93 -15.95 -12.43
C LEU A 166 -7.76 -16.10 -13.96
N GLU A 167 -7.84 -17.32 -14.48
CA GLU A 167 -7.87 -17.58 -15.92
C GLU A 167 -9.08 -16.91 -16.59
N LYS A 168 -10.26 -16.98 -15.98
CA LYS A 168 -11.44 -16.27 -16.48
C LYS A 168 -11.26 -14.75 -16.50
N ILE A 169 -10.55 -14.18 -15.52
CA ILE A 169 -10.37 -12.73 -15.40
C ILE A 169 -9.25 -12.25 -16.33
N PHE A 170 -8.08 -12.83 -16.24
CA PHE A 170 -6.85 -12.38 -16.90
C PHE A 170 -6.54 -13.12 -18.20
N GLY A 171 -7.13 -14.28 -18.44
CA GLY A 171 -6.77 -15.17 -19.57
C GLY A 171 -5.64 -16.13 -19.24
N PHE A 172 -5.14 -16.15 -18.01
CA PHE A 172 -4.14 -17.11 -17.54
C PHE A 172 -4.31 -17.41 -16.05
N GLY A 173 -4.04 -18.66 -15.68
CA GLY A 173 -4.14 -19.17 -14.32
C GLY A 173 -2.78 -19.34 -13.63
N ILE A 174 -2.80 -20.05 -12.50
CA ILE A 174 -1.62 -20.43 -11.72
C ILE A 174 -0.90 -21.58 -12.43
N THR A 175 0.41 -21.46 -12.60
CA THR A 175 1.21 -22.39 -13.43
C THR A 175 2.13 -23.30 -12.63
N SER A 176 2.75 -22.79 -11.56
CA SER A 176 3.71 -23.56 -10.77
C SER A 176 3.81 -23.10 -9.31
N ASN A 177 4.11 -24.04 -8.41
CA ASN A 177 4.45 -23.73 -7.02
C ASN A 177 5.93 -23.36 -6.93
N ARG A 178 6.27 -22.32 -6.16
CA ARG A 178 7.65 -21.83 -5.99
C ARG A 178 8.42 -22.57 -4.91
N GLY A 179 7.77 -23.44 -4.12
CA GLY A 179 8.36 -24.18 -3.01
C GLY A 179 8.81 -23.29 -1.84
N LYS A 180 8.40 -22.03 -1.80
CA LYS A 180 8.74 -21.07 -0.75
C LYS A 180 7.65 -20.04 -0.52
N GLY A 181 7.56 -19.55 0.71
CA GLY A 181 6.68 -18.45 1.08
C GLY A 181 7.09 -17.09 0.51
N MET A 182 6.16 -16.15 0.50
CA MET A 182 6.38 -14.77 0.07
C MET A 182 5.36 -13.83 0.73
N ASN A 183 5.73 -12.58 0.99
CA ASN A 183 4.84 -11.57 1.58
C ASN A 183 4.17 -12.02 2.88
N PHE A 184 4.91 -12.77 3.72
CA PHE A 184 4.44 -13.36 4.98
C PHE A 184 3.39 -14.47 4.85
N TYR A 185 3.13 -14.96 3.63
CA TYR A 185 2.38 -16.18 3.39
C TYR A 185 3.29 -17.40 3.43
N ARG A 186 2.73 -18.54 3.85
CA ARG A 186 3.46 -19.81 3.96
C ARG A 186 3.98 -20.28 2.60
N ASP A 187 3.12 -20.23 1.59
CA ASP A 187 3.40 -20.74 0.25
C ASP A 187 3.15 -19.68 -0.83
N SER A 188 3.80 -19.85 -1.98
CA SER A 188 3.58 -18.99 -3.14
C SER A 188 3.69 -19.74 -4.46
N TRP A 189 2.93 -19.26 -5.45
CA TRP A 189 2.82 -19.81 -6.79
C TRP A 189 3.05 -18.71 -7.83
N VAL A 190 3.46 -19.12 -9.02
CA VAL A 190 3.59 -18.28 -10.21
C VAL A 190 2.23 -18.20 -10.91
N LEU A 191 1.85 -16.98 -11.32
CA LEU A 191 0.68 -16.73 -12.15
C LEU A 191 1.14 -16.49 -13.59
N GLY A 192 0.57 -17.22 -14.55
CA GLY A 192 1.01 -17.19 -15.94
C GLY A 192 2.50 -17.60 -16.08
N ASP A 193 3.20 -16.95 -17.01
CA ASP A 193 4.65 -17.10 -17.19
C ASP A 193 5.38 -15.91 -16.55
N ASP A 194 5.58 -15.98 -15.23
CA ASP A 194 6.10 -14.87 -14.40
C ASP A 194 5.30 -13.55 -14.50
N MET A 195 4.04 -13.64 -14.90
CA MET A 195 3.11 -12.52 -15.05
C MET A 195 2.61 -12.01 -13.69
N GLY A 196 2.71 -12.84 -12.65
CA GLY A 196 2.24 -12.52 -11.32
C GLY A 196 2.59 -13.59 -10.30
N PHE A 197 2.03 -13.41 -9.10
CA PHE A 197 2.19 -14.36 -8.02
C PHE A 197 0.88 -14.53 -7.26
N VAL A 198 0.66 -15.74 -6.75
CA VAL A 198 -0.38 -16.04 -5.78
C VAL A 198 0.28 -16.50 -4.49
N CYS A 199 -0.18 -15.99 -3.36
CA CYS A 199 0.34 -16.30 -2.04
C CYS A 199 -0.80 -16.78 -1.13
N PHE A 200 -0.59 -17.90 -0.45
CA PHE A 200 -1.62 -18.50 0.42
C PHE A 200 -1.00 -19.17 1.67
N GLY A 201 -1.81 -19.28 2.73
CA GLY A 201 -1.43 -19.88 4.01
C GLY A 201 -0.88 -18.87 5.04
N SER A 202 -1.24 -19.08 6.31
CA SER A 202 -0.75 -18.37 7.51
C SER A 202 -1.17 -16.91 7.72
N GLN A 203 -1.96 -16.30 6.83
CA GLN A 203 -2.38 -14.89 6.97
C GLN A 203 -3.90 -14.72 7.05
N ARG A 204 -4.50 -15.04 8.21
CA ARG A 204 -5.95 -14.84 8.48
C ARG A 204 -6.88 -15.38 7.37
N SER A 205 -6.55 -16.55 6.84
CA SER A 205 -7.32 -17.21 5.78
C SER A 205 -7.49 -16.35 4.52
N THR A 206 -6.53 -15.48 4.19
CA THR A 206 -6.56 -14.72 2.93
C THR A 206 -5.66 -15.33 1.87
N MET A 207 -5.97 -15.05 0.62
CA MET A 207 -5.10 -15.26 -0.52
C MET A 207 -4.71 -13.90 -1.10
N LEU A 208 -3.42 -13.67 -1.32
CA LEU A 208 -2.90 -12.48 -1.98
C LEU A 208 -2.56 -12.81 -3.43
N ILE A 209 -3.08 -12.01 -4.35
CA ILE A 209 -2.81 -12.09 -5.77
C ILE A 209 -2.07 -10.81 -6.18
N THR A 210 -0.98 -10.99 -6.91
CA THR A 210 -0.15 -9.93 -7.47
C THR A 210 -0.11 -10.10 -8.97
N LEU A 211 -0.50 -9.06 -9.71
CA LEU A 211 -0.32 -8.94 -11.14
C LEU A 211 0.78 -7.89 -11.39
N THR A 212 1.84 -8.29 -12.07
CA THR A 212 2.96 -7.40 -12.42
C THR A 212 2.67 -6.60 -13.69
N GLY A 213 3.52 -5.65 -14.06
CA GLY A 213 3.37 -4.92 -15.34
C GLY A 213 3.36 -5.83 -16.56
N GLN A 214 4.16 -6.91 -16.54
CA GLN A 214 4.09 -7.93 -17.59
C GLN A 214 2.74 -8.65 -17.60
N GLY A 215 2.19 -8.96 -16.42
CA GLY A 215 0.85 -9.55 -16.32
C GLY A 215 -0.25 -8.60 -16.78
N CYS A 216 -0.19 -7.32 -16.44
CA CYS A 216 -1.13 -6.32 -16.93
C CYS A 216 -1.08 -6.18 -18.46
N LEU A 217 0.11 -6.34 -19.07
CA LEU A 217 0.30 -6.29 -20.52
C LEU A 217 -0.26 -7.53 -21.24
N ASN A 218 -0.12 -8.72 -20.64
CA ASN A 218 -0.55 -9.99 -21.26
C ASN A 218 -1.98 -10.39 -20.88
N ALA A 219 -2.62 -9.68 -19.96
CA ALA A 219 -3.99 -9.96 -19.58
C ALA A 219 -4.94 -9.61 -20.73
N VAL A 220 -5.90 -10.49 -20.98
CA VAL A 220 -6.88 -10.33 -22.06
C VAL A 220 -7.70 -9.05 -21.89
N SER A 221 -8.07 -8.38 -22.99
CA SER A 221 -8.82 -7.11 -22.96
C SER A 221 -10.07 -7.19 -22.07
N GLY A 222 -10.33 -6.10 -21.35
CA GLY A 222 -11.44 -6.00 -20.38
C GLY A 222 -11.20 -6.70 -19.04
N TRP A 223 -9.97 -7.11 -18.73
CA TRP A 223 -9.68 -7.79 -17.46
C TRP A 223 -9.95 -6.88 -16.26
N GLU A 224 -9.81 -5.56 -16.41
CA GLU A 224 -10.09 -4.58 -15.37
C GLU A 224 -11.55 -4.66 -14.93
N LYS A 225 -12.47 -4.69 -15.90
CA LYS A 225 -13.90 -4.79 -15.64
C LYS A 225 -14.24 -6.14 -15.01
N ARG A 226 -13.66 -7.23 -15.53
CA ARG A 226 -13.85 -8.57 -14.94
C ARG A 226 -13.32 -8.64 -13.51
N LEU A 227 -12.17 -8.04 -13.22
CA LEU A 227 -11.61 -7.97 -11.88
C LEU A 227 -12.47 -7.09 -10.98
N TYR A 228 -12.95 -5.95 -11.46
CA TYR A 228 -13.89 -5.11 -10.73
C TYR A 228 -15.15 -5.88 -10.33
N ASP A 229 -15.77 -6.57 -11.29
CA ASP A 229 -16.98 -7.37 -11.04
C ASP A 229 -16.70 -8.53 -10.08
N PHE A 230 -15.55 -9.19 -10.20
CA PHE A 230 -15.12 -10.20 -9.26
C PHE A 230 -14.98 -9.64 -7.85
N LEU A 231 -14.25 -8.53 -7.68
CA LEU A 231 -14.01 -7.93 -6.37
C LEU A 231 -15.29 -7.40 -5.73
N THR A 232 -16.22 -6.83 -6.50
CA THR A 232 -17.42 -6.19 -5.96
C THR A 232 -18.60 -7.16 -5.76
N LYS A 233 -18.77 -8.14 -6.64
CA LYS A 233 -19.95 -9.02 -6.64
C LYS A 233 -19.66 -10.42 -6.11
N THR A 234 -18.42 -10.89 -6.26
CA THR A 234 -18.06 -12.29 -5.98
C THR A 234 -17.24 -12.43 -4.71
N ALA A 235 -16.15 -11.67 -4.60
CA ALA A 235 -15.13 -11.81 -3.57
C ALA A 235 -15.64 -11.48 -2.16
N ILE A 236 -15.15 -12.24 -1.17
CA ILE A 236 -15.44 -12.01 0.24
C ILE A 236 -14.25 -11.26 0.86
N ARG A 237 -14.57 -10.11 1.49
CA ARG A 237 -13.59 -9.21 2.11
C ARG A 237 -12.42 -8.85 1.18
N PRO A 238 -12.70 -8.38 -0.06
CA PRO A 238 -11.66 -7.96 -0.99
C PRO A 238 -10.89 -6.77 -0.42
N THR A 239 -9.59 -6.68 -0.72
CA THR A 239 -8.78 -5.51 -0.41
C THR A 239 -7.71 -5.33 -1.48
N ILE A 240 -7.71 -4.18 -2.14
CA ILE A 240 -6.59 -3.77 -3.00
C ILE A 240 -5.52 -3.15 -2.09
N SER A 241 -4.35 -3.79 -2.02
CA SER A 241 -3.24 -3.35 -1.17
C SER A 241 -2.24 -2.46 -1.89
N ARG A 242 -2.13 -2.63 -3.21
CA ARG A 242 -1.30 -1.80 -4.09
C ARG A 242 -1.91 -1.71 -5.48
N ILE A 243 -1.82 -0.54 -6.08
CA ILE A 243 -2.03 -0.37 -7.52
C ILE A 243 -1.03 0.67 -8.04
N ASP A 244 -0.40 0.40 -9.19
CA ASP A 244 0.48 1.36 -9.85
C ASP A 244 -0.17 1.82 -11.15
N LEU A 245 -0.24 3.13 -11.34
CA LEU A 245 -0.77 3.77 -12.55
C LEU A 245 0.39 4.41 -13.33
N ALA A 246 0.49 4.14 -14.62
CA ALA A 246 1.57 4.58 -15.49
C ALA A 246 1.07 5.47 -16.63
N HIS A 247 1.74 6.60 -16.85
CA HIS A 247 1.58 7.48 -17.99
C HIS A 247 2.90 7.56 -18.74
N ASP A 248 2.85 7.28 -20.05
CA ASP A 248 4.02 7.22 -20.92
C ASP A 248 4.01 8.36 -21.93
N ASP A 249 5.14 9.05 -22.04
CA ASP A 249 5.43 9.95 -23.16
C ASP A 249 6.57 9.34 -23.96
N LEU A 250 6.22 8.68 -25.06
CA LEU A 250 7.18 7.95 -25.90
C LEU A 250 8.10 8.91 -26.67
N ALA A 251 7.58 10.07 -27.08
CA ALA A 251 8.31 11.06 -27.87
C ALA A 251 9.12 12.04 -26.99
N GLY A 252 8.83 12.10 -25.68
CA GLY A 252 9.41 13.07 -24.75
C GLY A 252 8.97 14.51 -25.06
N ALA A 253 7.76 14.68 -25.59
CA ALA A 253 7.24 15.97 -26.00
C ALA A 253 6.88 16.88 -24.81
N TYR A 254 6.45 16.30 -23.69
CA TYR A 254 5.92 17.06 -22.56
C TYR A 254 6.28 16.48 -21.19
N LEU A 255 6.73 15.22 -21.11
CA LEU A 255 7.10 14.56 -19.87
C LEU A 255 8.60 14.24 -19.85
N SER A 256 9.32 14.75 -18.84
CA SER A 256 10.72 14.42 -18.62
C SER A 256 11.06 14.44 -17.12
N VAL A 257 12.18 13.83 -16.75
CA VAL A 257 12.67 13.87 -15.36
C VAL A 257 13.04 15.29 -14.91
N ASP A 258 13.48 16.13 -15.86
CA ASP A 258 13.82 17.53 -15.60
C ASP A 258 12.56 18.38 -15.42
N TRP A 259 11.52 18.14 -16.24
CA TRP A 259 10.19 18.73 -16.03
C TRP A 259 9.64 18.38 -14.65
N ALA A 260 9.70 17.10 -14.26
CA ALA A 260 9.22 16.68 -12.94
C ALA A 260 10.04 17.32 -11.80
N TYR A 261 11.34 17.52 -12.00
CA TYR A 261 12.18 18.21 -11.02
C TYR A 261 11.78 19.68 -10.86
N GLN A 262 11.48 20.36 -11.97
CA GLN A 262 10.98 21.73 -11.97
C GLN A 262 9.62 21.83 -11.23
N GLN A 263 8.69 20.92 -11.52
CA GLN A 263 7.38 20.88 -10.84
C GLN A 263 7.50 20.71 -9.32
N TRP A 264 8.56 20.08 -8.82
CA TRP A 264 8.79 19.99 -7.39
C TRP A 264 9.15 21.33 -6.76
N TRP A 265 9.99 22.13 -7.41
CA TRP A 265 10.29 23.50 -6.99
C TRP A 265 9.06 24.40 -7.05
N ASP A 266 8.21 24.20 -8.05
CA ASP A 266 6.98 24.96 -8.26
C ASP A 266 5.83 24.50 -7.34
N SER A 267 6.11 23.63 -6.35
CA SER A 267 5.12 23.06 -5.43
C SER A 267 4.01 22.23 -6.10
N GLY A 268 4.23 21.76 -7.34
CA GLY A 268 3.29 20.96 -8.13
C GLY A 268 2.94 19.59 -7.54
N PHE A 269 3.71 19.09 -6.58
CA PHE A 269 3.42 17.83 -5.86
C PHE A 269 2.73 18.03 -4.50
N SER A 270 2.29 19.24 -4.16
CA SER A 270 1.71 19.58 -2.87
C SER A 270 0.36 20.28 -3.03
N PHE A 271 -0.72 19.67 -2.51
CA PHE A 271 -2.05 20.31 -2.49
C PHE A 271 -2.20 21.43 -1.48
N LYS A 272 -1.41 21.40 -0.38
CA LYS A 272 -1.47 22.41 0.68
C LYS A 272 -0.27 23.32 0.57
N LYS A 273 -0.51 24.63 0.42
CA LYS A 273 0.54 25.65 0.56
C LYS A 273 1.08 25.61 2.00
N GLY A 274 2.40 25.56 2.16
CA GLY A 274 3.07 25.57 3.48
C GLY A 274 3.09 24.23 4.24
N GLY A 275 2.61 23.13 3.65
CA GLY A 275 2.80 21.79 4.22
C GLY A 275 4.24 21.28 4.05
N ARG A 276 4.62 20.23 4.80
CA ARG A 276 5.90 19.56 4.56
C ARG A 276 5.90 18.97 3.13
N PRO A 277 6.82 19.38 2.25
CA PRO A 277 6.87 18.86 0.89
C PRO A 277 7.20 17.36 0.91
N PRO A 278 6.74 16.60 -0.10
CA PRO A 278 7.14 15.21 -0.25
C PRO A 278 8.66 15.11 -0.42
N GLU A 279 9.23 14.03 0.11
CA GLU A 279 10.65 13.72 -0.07
C GLU A 279 10.98 13.57 -1.55
N ILE A 280 12.15 14.05 -1.97
CA ILE A 280 12.62 13.94 -3.35
C ILE A 280 13.94 13.20 -3.36
N GLN A 281 14.10 12.26 -4.29
CA GLN A 281 15.36 11.55 -4.50
C GLN A 281 15.69 11.50 -6.00
N LYS A 282 16.98 11.74 -6.30
CA LYS A 282 17.57 11.61 -7.64
C LYS A 282 18.36 10.31 -7.69
N VAL A 283 17.91 9.35 -8.49
CA VAL A 283 18.53 8.05 -8.67
C VAL A 283 19.13 7.94 -10.08
N GLY A 284 20.32 7.36 -10.20
CA GLY A 284 21.06 7.25 -11.45
C GLY A 284 22.09 8.37 -11.63
N ASN A 285 22.66 8.47 -12.83
CA ASN A 285 23.74 9.42 -13.10
C ASN A 285 23.20 10.77 -13.59
N TRP A 286 22.86 11.65 -12.64
CA TRP A 286 22.33 12.98 -12.94
C TRP A 286 23.40 13.97 -13.40
N ASP A 287 24.56 13.99 -12.75
CA ASP A 287 25.63 14.96 -13.05
C ASP A 287 26.45 14.57 -14.28
N ARG A 288 26.53 13.27 -14.59
CA ARG A 288 27.24 12.72 -15.74
C ARG A 288 26.40 11.65 -16.44
N PRO A 289 25.38 12.05 -17.22
CA PRO A 289 24.46 11.11 -17.86
C PRO A 289 25.21 10.06 -18.68
N SER A 290 25.14 8.81 -18.24
CA SER A 290 25.81 7.66 -18.88
C SER A 290 24.95 6.98 -19.95
N GLY A 291 23.74 7.49 -20.20
CA GLY A 291 22.74 6.86 -21.04
C GLY A 291 21.97 5.72 -20.37
N LYS A 292 22.33 5.31 -19.14
CA LYS A 292 21.63 4.26 -18.37
C LYS A 292 20.24 4.65 -17.84
N GLY A 293 19.84 5.90 -18.06
CA GLY A 293 18.58 6.45 -17.55
C GLY A 293 18.72 7.11 -16.18
N ARG A 294 17.92 8.16 -15.98
CA ARG A 294 17.72 8.87 -14.72
C ARG A 294 16.35 8.53 -14.16
N THR A 295 16.23 8.61 -12.84
CA THR A 295 14.94 8.44 -12.15
C THR A 295 14.81 9.50 -11.06
N LEU A 296 13.70 10.23 -11.08
CA LEU A 296 13.29 11.13 -10.02
C LEU A 296 12.16 10.47 -9.24
N THR A 297 12.25 10.46 -7.91
CA THR A 297 11.19 9.88 -7.07
C THR A 297 10.64 10.91 -6.11
N ILE A 298 9.33 10.93 -5.95
CA ILE A 298 8.58 11.84 -5.09
C ILE A 298 7.82 11.04 -4.03
N GLY A 299 8.03 11.38 -2.76
CA GLY A 299 7.55 10.64 -1.60
C GLY A 299 8.46 9.48 -1.20
N GLN A 300 8.01 8.69 -0.23
CA GLN A 300 8.73 7.51 0.25
C GLN A 300 8.01 6.24 -0.19
N ARG A 301 8.76 5.19 -0.50
CA ARG A 301 8.20 3.88 -0.89
C ARG A 301 7.35 3.23 0.21
N SER A 302 7.57 3.55 1.48
CA SER A 302 6.74 3.08 2.61
C SER A 302 5.39 3.81 2.71
N SER A 303 5.24 4.95 2.06
CA SER A 303 4.03 5.78 2.12
C SER A 303 2.90 5.20 1.27
N SER A 304 1.69 5.70 1.51
CA SER A 304 0.46 5.35 0.76
C SER A 304 0.47 5.80 -0.70
N LYS A 305 1.40 6.69 -1.08
CA LYS A 305 1.55 7.23 -2.42
C LYS A 305 3.02 7.50 -2.68
N TYR A 306 3.55 6.97 -3.77
CA TYR A 306 4.95 7.11 -4.18
C TYR A 306 5.02 7.26 -5.69
N CYS A 307 5.64 8.33 -6.18
CA CYS A 307 5.67 8.66 -7.60
C CYS A 307 7.10 8.59 -8.15
N ARG A 308 7.23 8.12 -9.39
CA ARG A 308 8.50 7.92 -10.09
C ARG A 308 8.39 8.47 -11.49
N PHE A 309 9.34 9.32 -11.86
CA PHE A 309 9.57 9.75 -13.23
C PHE A 309 10.88 9.15 -13.69
N TYR A 310 10.90 8.40 -14.78
CA TYR A 310 12.13 7.80 -15.26
C TYR A 310 12.19 7.63 -16.77
N GLU A 311 13.40 7.66 -17.29
CA GLU A 311 13.69 7.51 -18.72
C GLU A 311 13.56 6.02 -19.10
N LYS A 312 12.33 5.60 -19.40
CA LYS A 312 11.95 4.19 -19.64
C LYS A 312 12.65 3.59 -20.86
N GLY A 313 12.75 4.31 -21.98
CA GLY A 313 13.45 3.76 -23.15
C GLY A 313 14.95 3.53 -22.91
N ARG A 314 15.58 4.37 -22.07
CA ARG A 314 16.97 4.17 -21.62
C ARG A 314 17.12 2.95 -20.72
N LYS A 315 16.14 2.71 -19.84
CA LYS A 315 16.06 1.49 -19.03
C LYS A 315 15.93 0.23 -19.89
N GLU A 316 15.25 0.33 -21.04
CA GLU A 316 15.08 -0.77 -21.99
C GLU A 316 16.29 -1.01 -22.91
N GLY A 317 17.28 -0.09 -22.89
CA GLY A 317 18.58 -0.24 -23.55
C GLY A 317 18.91 0.79 -24.64
N ASP A 318 17.98 1.69 -24.96
CA ASP A 318 18.20 2.78 -25.91
C ASP A 318 18.67 4.05 -25.19
N LYS A 319 19.98 4.31 -25.20
CA LYS A 319 20.58 5.47 -24.52
C LYS A 319 20.13 6.82 -25.12
N SER A 320 19.62 6.85 -26.35
CA SER A 320 19.12 8.06 -27.03
C SER A 320 17.63 8.28 -26.86
N SER A 321 16.88 7.27 -26.42
CA SER A 321 15.43 7.38 -26.30
C SER A 321 14.99 8.52 -25.39
N LEU A 322 13.97 9.24 -25.86
CA LEU A 322 13.27 10.29 -25.12
C LEU A 322 12.10 9.77 -24.29
N TRP A 323 11.71 8.50 -24.48
CA TRP A 323 10.63 7.86 -23.74
C TRP A 323 10.80 8.01 -22.21
N CYS A 324 9.89 8.79 -21.62
CA CYS A 324 9.77 9.01 -20.19
C CYS A 324 8.45 8.43 -19.66
N ARG A 325 8.50 7.82 -18.47
CA ARG A 325 7.32 7.28 -17.79
C ARG A 325 7.13 7.95 -16.43
N CYS A 326 5.89 8.36 -16.14
CA CYS A 326 5.41 8.71 -14.82
C CYS A 326 4.63 7.52 -14.23
N GLU A 327 5.11 6.95 -13.13
CA GLU A 327 4.44 5.88 -12.39
C GLU A 327 4.04 6.36 -10.99
N ILE A 328 2.80 6.12 -10.61
CA ILE A 328 2.29 6.41 -9.26
C ILE A 328 1.85 5.12 -8.60
N GLU A 329 2.60 4.71 -7.59
CA GLU A 329 2.29 3.59 -6.72
C GLU A 329 1.40 4.06 -5.57
N PHE A 330 0.16 3.57 -5.55
CA PHE A 330 -0.76 3.72 -4.44
C PHE A 330 -0.71 2.49 -3.55
N LYS A 331 -0.69 2.70 -2.23
CA LYS A 331 -0.65 1.65 -1.21
C LYS A 331 -1.72 1.90 -0.17
N ASN A 332 -2.35 0.83 0.30
CA ASN A 332 -3.40 0.91 1.31
C ASN A 332 -2.89 1.22 2.74
N THR A 333 -1.68 1.76 2.92
CA THR A 333 -1.10 2.06 4.24
C THR A 333 -2.00 3.02 5.04
N ASN A 334 -2.24 4.21 4.49
CA ASN A 334 -3.07 5.26 5.09
C ASN A 334 -4.28 5.62 4.22
N THR A 335 -4.47 4.93 3.10
CA THR A 335 -5.54 5.17 2.15
C THR A 335 -6.34 3.90 1.90
N ILE A 336 -7.54 4.05 1.39
CA ILE A 336 -8.39 2.98 0.88
C ILE A 336 -8.30 3.06 -0.65
N ILE A 337 -7.89 1.96 -1.27
CA ILE A 337 -7.90 1.81 -2.73
C ILE A 337 -9.19 1.07 -3.07
N ARG A 338 -10.17 1.79 -3.60
CA ARG A 338 -11.47 1.22 -3.94
C ARG A 338 -11.45 0.62 -5.35
N PRO A 339 -12.26 -0.42 -5.64
CA PRO A 339 -12.25 -1.09 -6.94
C PRO A 339 -12.51 -0.17 -8.14
N GLU A 340 -13.16 0.98 -7.95
CA GLU A 340 -13.44 1.96 -9.01
C GLU A 340 -12.17 2.49 -9.71
N VAL A 341 -10.99 2.35 -9.10
CA VAL A 341 -9.72 2.66 -9.79
C VAL A 341 -9.44 1.75 -11.00
N LEU A 342 -9.99 0.53 -11.01
CA LEU A 342 -9.89 -0.39 -12.16
C LEU A 342 -10.67 0.14 -13.36
N LEU A 343 -11.73 0.87 -13.05
CA LEU A 343 -12.76 1.35 -13.94
C LEU A 343 -12.33 2.71 -14.52
N ASP A 344 -11.90 3.63 -13.66
CA ASP A 344 -11.40 4.94 -14.08
C ASP A 344 -10.03 5.25 -13.46
N PRO A 345 -8.94 4.61 -13.96
CA PRO A 345 -7.60 4.86 -13.44
C PRO A 345 -7.14 6.31 -13.70
N SER A 346 -7.62 6.93 -14.78
CA SER A 346 -7.17 8.26 -15.23
C SER A 346 -7.51 9.35 -14.23
N SER A 347 -8.74 9.35 -13.70
CA SER A 347 -9.16 10.32 -12.68
C SER A 347 -8.31 10.24 -11.41
N PHE A 348 -7.93 9.04 -10.97
CA PHE A 348 -7.05 8.88 -9.80
C PHE A 348 -5.61 9.28 -10.08
N PHE A 349 -5.12 9.08 -11.31
CA PHE A 349 -3.78 9.50 -11.72
C PHE A 349 -3.66 11.03 -11.73
N VAL A 350 -4.56 11.74 -12.40
CA VAL A 350 -4.50 13.21 -12.47
C VAL A 350 -4.86 13.85 -11.12
N GLY A 351 -5.71 13.23 -10.33
CA GLY A 351 -6.01 13.64 -8.95
C GLY A 351 -4.89 13.30 -7.94
N ALA A 352 -3.82 12.62 -8.35
CA ALA A 352 -2.73 12.26 -7.47
C ALA A 352 -1.90 13.47 -7.04
N TYR A 353 -1.62 14.39 -7.96
CA TYR A 353 -0.81 15.59 -7.71
C TYR A 353 -1.30 16.77 -8.58
N PRO A 354 -1.25 18.02 -8.07
CA PRO A 354 -1.65 19.19 -8.84
C PRO A 354 -1.00 19.32 -10.22
N CYS A 355 0.31 19.04 -10.35
CA CYS A 355 1.02 19.13 -11.63
C CYS A 355 0.55 18.14 -12.70
N LEU A 356 -0.18 17.09 -12.32
CA LEU A 356 -0.69 16.08 -13.26
C LEU A 356 -2.04 16.46 -13.85
N ALA A 357 -2.69 17.51 -13.34
CA ALA A 357 -3.96 17.99 -13.88
C ALA A 357 -3.85 18.43 -15.35
N MET A 358 -2.65 18.82 -15.81
CA MET A 358 -2.42 19.15 -17.22
C MET A 358 -2.55 17.95 -18.17
N PHE A 359 -2.53 16.72 -17.64
CA PHE A 359 -2.71 15.49 -18.42
C PHE A 359 -4.16 14.98 -18.37
N ALA A 360 -5.09 15.75 -17.81
CA ALA A 360 -6.49 15.36 -17.68
C ALA A 360 -7.17 15.30 -19.05
N THR A 361 -7.57 14.09 -19.43
CA THR A 361 -8.56 13.81 -20.48
C THR A 361 -9.96 13.61 -19.90
N VAL A 362 -10.05 13.58 -18.56
CA VAL A 362 -11.25 13.30 -17.77
C VAL A 362 -11.79 14.58 -17.14
N GLU A 363 -13.11 14.69 -17.03
CA GLU A 363 -13.76 15.91 -16.53
C GLU A 363 -13.47 16.18 -15.05
N THR A 364 -13.45 15.13 -14.20
CA THR A 364 -13.35 15.28 -12.74
C THR A 364 -12.26 14.38 -12.14
N PRO A 365 -11.14 14.95 -11.67
CA PRO A 365 -10.11 14.22 -10.94
C PRO A 365 -10.65 13.56 -9.66
N ALA A 366 -10.26 12.31 -9.42
CA ALA A 366 -10.61 11.54 -8.23
C ALA A 366 -9.40 11.37 -7.30
N ARG A 367 -9.64 11.21 -5.99
CA ARG A 367 -8.58 11.00 -5.00
C ARG A 367 -8.83 9.77 -4.18
N MET A 368 -7.75 9.05 -3.86
CA MET A 368 -7.82 7.94 -2.91
C MET A 368 -8.32 8.44 -1.55
N GLU A 369 -9.29 7.73 -1.00
CA GLU A 369 -9.84 8.03 0.31
C GLU A 369 -8.78 7.79 1.40
N VAL A 370 -8.66 8.70 2.35
CA VAL A 370 -7.76 8.54 3.49
C VAL A 370 -8.48 7.73 4.57
N LYS A 371 -7.83 6.68 5.08
CA LYS A 371 -8.36 5.90 6.20
C LYS A 371 -8.61 6.83 7.38
N ALA A 372 -9.85 6.82 7.88
CA ALA A 372 -10.15 7.47 9.15
C ALA A 372 -9.21 6.88 10.22
N ARG A 373 -8.53 7.73 10.97
CA ARG A 373 -7.78 7.27 12.14
C ARG A 373 -8.81 6.70 13.10
N ALA A 374 -8.75 5.40 13.40
CA ALA A 374 -9.55 4.82 14.47
C ALA A 374 -9.23 5.57 15.77
N GLN A 375 -10.11 6.47 16.20
CA GLN A 375 -9.80 7.42 17.27
C GLN A 375 -9.84 6.75 18.65
N HIS A 376 -10.44 5.57 18.76
CA HIS A 376 -10.70 4.92 20.04
C HIS A 376 -10.04 3.54 20.09
N ILE A 377 -9.32 3.28 21.18
CA ILE A 377 -9.03 1.93 21.64
C ILE A 377 -10.14 1.60 22.64
N THR A 378 -10.73 0.40 22.58
CA THR A 378 -11.70 0.00 23.60
C THR A 378 -10.98 -0.27 24.91
N VAL A 379 -11.67 -0.10 26.05
CA VAL A 379 -11.09 -0.47 27.36
C VAL A 379 -10.67 -1.95 27.34
N ASP A 380 -11.46 -2.82 26.71
CA ASP A 380 -11.16 -4.25 26.56
C ASP A 380 -9.86 -4.52 25.78
N ASP A 381 -9.64 -3.84 24.66
CA ASP A 381 -8.40 -3.93 23.89
C ASP A 381 -7.19 -3.48 24.72
N SER A 382 -7.38 -2.42 25.52
CA SER A 382 -6.32 -1.90 26.41
C SER A 382 -5.93 -2.90 27.49
N ILE A 383 -6.92 -3.59 28.07
CA ILE A 383 -6.72 -4.66 29.06
C ILE A 383 -6.03 -5.84 28.39
N ALA A 384 -6.48 -6.26 27.21
CA ALA A 384 -5.90 -7.38 26.48
C ALA A 384 -4.43 -7.14 26.10
N VAL A 385 -4.10 -5.93 25.63
CA VAL A 385 -2.72 -5.53 25.34
C VAL A 385 -1.87 -5.52 26.60
N THR A 386 -2.37 -4.91 27.68
CA THR A 386 -1.66 -4.85 28.97
C THR A 386 -1.37 -6.24 29.51
N LYS A 387 -2.37 -7.13 29.51
CA LYS A 387 -2.23 -8.52 29.91
C LYS A 387 -1.18 -9.27 29.08
N ARG A 388 -1.20 -9.09 27.76
CA ARG A 388 -0.31 -9.80 26.83
C ARG A 388 1.14 -9.32 26.91
N GLN A 389 1.36 -8.01 26.94
CA GLN A 389 2.70 -7.41 26.88
C GLN A 389 3.35 -7.32 28.27
N TYR A 390 2.58 -6.93 29.29
CA TYR A 390 3.11 -6.58 30.61
C TYR A 390 2.67 -7.53 31.72
N GLY A 391 1.65 -8.37 31.49
CA GLY A 391 1.09 -9.25 32.53
C GLY A 391 2.11 -10.18 33.19
N LYS A 392 3.14 -10.64 32.46
CA LYS A 392 4.21 -11.48 33.03
C LYS A 392 5.04 -10.70 34.06
N TYR A 393 5.38 -9.45 33.78
CA TYR A 393 6.12 -8.59 34.71
C TYR A 393 5.25 -8.20 35.90
N ILE A 394 3.98 -7.84 35.66
CA ILE A 394 3.03 -7.51 36.73
C ILE A 394 2.87 -8.70 37.70
N ARG A 395 2.84 -9.95 37.20
CA ARG A 395 2.82 -11.15 38.06
C ARG A 395 4.03 -11.25 38.98
N VAL A 396 5.22 -10.92 38.47
CA VAL A 396 6.45 -10.89 39.26
C VAL A 396 6.38 -9.80 40.31
N PHE A 397 5.98 -8.58 39.94
CA PHE A 397 5.89 -7.45 40.86
C PHE A 397 4.90 -7.73 41.99
N ARG A 398 3.72 -8.27 41.67
CA ARG A 398 2.73 -8.69 42.68
C ARG A 398 3.29 -9.69 43.68
N ALA A 399 4.12 -10.64 43.23
CA ALA A 399 4.75 -11.61 44.11
C ALA A 399 5.85 -11.01 45.00
N LEU A 400 6.56 -9.98 44.53
CA LEU A 400 7.66 -9.34 45.25
C LEU A 400 7.20 -8.25 46.22
N PHE A 401 6.23 -7.45 45.82
CA PHE A 401 5.84 -6.21 46.51
C PHE A 401 4.39 -6.22 47.02
N GLY A 402 3.61 -7.26 46.68
CA GLY A 402 2.17 -7.28 46.95
C GLY A 402 1.38 -6.40 45.98
N ASP A 403 0.06 -6.47 46.08
CA ASP A 403 -0.84 -5.89 45.05
C ASP A 403 -0.83 -4.36 45.05
N LYS A 404 -0.96 -3.73 46.22
CA LYS A 404 -1.05 -2.26 46.35
C LYS A 404 0.25 -1.57 45.89
N GLU A 405 1.38 -1.97 46.47
CA GLU A 405 2.68 -1.39 46.15
C GLU A 405 3.03 -1.59 44.66
N THR A 406 2.67 -2.73 44.08
CA THR A 406 2.87 -2.98 42.64
C THR A 406 2.09 -1.97 41.79
N LEU A 407 0.83 -1.70 42.12
CA LEU A 407 0.01 -0.76 41.36
C LEU A 407 0.53 0.68 41.50
N ASP A 408 0.93 1.07 42.70
CA ASP A 408 1.49 2.39 42.98
C ASP A 408 2.82 2.60 42.20
N LEU A 409 3.64 1.54 42.05
CA LEU A 409 4.92 1.60 41.33
C LEU A 409 4.80 1.67 39.80
N ILE A 410 3.76 1.08 39.20
CA ILE A 410 3.63 0.96 37.73
C ILE A 410 2.62 1.94 37.12
N THR A 411 1.78 2.55 37.95
CA THR A 411 0.85 3.60 37.52
C THR A 411 1.61 4.91 37.34
N ASN A 412 1.24 5.70 36.35
CA ASN A 412 1.89 7.00 36.15
C ASN A 412 1.53 7.94 37.31
N GLU A 413 2.52 8.66 37.84
CA GLU A 413 2.34 9.64 38.92
C GLU A 413 1.46 10.84 38.50
N ASP A 414 1.42 11.16 37.21
CA ASP A 414 0.53 12.20 36.67
C ASP A 414 -0.89 11.65 36.50
N GLU A 415 -1.82 12.14 37.33
CA GLU A 415 -3.24 11.79 37.31
C GLU A 415 -3.92 12.07 35.96
N ASN A 416 -3.36 12.96 35.12
CA ASN A 416 -3.88 13.29 33.79
C ASN A 416 -3.19 12.53 32.66
N ALA A 417 -2.24 11.63 32.96
CA ALA A 417 -1.50 10.85 31.98
C ALA A 417 -2.33 9.68 31.39
N PHE A 418 -3.55 9.96 30.95
CA PHE A 418 -4.37 9.00 30.22
C PHE A 418 -3.78 8.75 28.82
N PRO A 419 -3.79 7.49 28.33
CA PRO A 419 -3.43 7.22 26.95
C PRO A 419 -4.28 8.06 26.00
N LYS A 420 -3.66 8.76 25.04
CA LYS A 420 -4.34 9.72 24.14
C LYS A 420 -5.63 9.18 23.48
N ARG A 421 -5.72 7.86 23.29
CA ARG A 421 -6.83 7.14 22.62
C ARG A 421 -7.82 6.47 23.58
N LEU A 422 -7.56 6.57 24.88
CA LEU A 422 -8.41 6.13 26.01
C LEU A 422 -8.71 7.30 26.95
N LYS A 423 -8.48 8.54 26.49
CA LYS A 423 -8.92 9.72 27.23
C LYS A 423 -10.37 9.47 27.58
N PRO A 424 -10.69 9.35 28.87
CA PRO A 424 -12.05 9.06 29.26
C PRO A 424 -12.95 10.14 28.64
N PHE A 425 -14.10 9.75 28.11
CA PHE A 425 -15.23 10.66 28.13
C PHE A 425 -15.62 10.80 29.63
N LEU A 426 -14.80 11.50 30.41
CA LEU A 426 -15.06 11.82 31.81
C LEU A 426 -16.09 12.97 31.92
N SER A 427 -16.81 13.29 30.84
CA SER A 427 -18.07 14.01 30.90
C SER A 427 -19.23 13.01 30.93
N PHE A 428 -19.31 12.23 32.01
CA PHE A 428 -20.61 11.72 32.47
C PHE A 428 -21.34 12.76 33.34
N ALA A 429 -20.85 14.01 33.35
CA ALA A 429 -21.58 15.17 33.81
C ALA A 429 -22.01 15.99 32.58
N ASP A 430 -23.29 16.29 32.50
CA ASP A 430 -23.93 17.23 31.60
C ASP A 430 -23.25 18.62 31.66
N THR A 431 -22.16 18.82 30.95
CA THR A 431 -21.60 20.15 30.67
C THR A 431 -21.20 20.28 29.21
N GLY A 432 -22.14 19.96 28.32
CA GLY A 432 -22.25 20.79 27.12
C GLY A 432 -22.55 22.23 27.54
N PRO A 433 -22.22 23.26 26.73
CA PRO A 433 -22.70 24.60 27.00
C PRO A 433 -24.21 24.53 27.22
N ALA A 434 -24.70 25.13 28.31
CA ALA A 434 -26.12 25.22 28.53
C ALA A 434 -26.71 25.88 27.27
N PRO A 435 -27.81 25.34 26.70
CA PRO A 435 -28.47 26.01 25.59
C PRO A 435 -28.72 27.47 25.99
N VAL A 436 -28.55 28.40 25.06
CA VAL A 436 -28.61 29.86 25.32
C VAL A 436 -29.89 30.29 26.06
N HIS A 437 -30.96 29.49 26.01
CA HIS A 437 -32.21 29.72 26.73
C HIS A 437 -32.22 29.28 28.21
N VAL A 438 -31.16 28.63 28.70
CA VAL A 438 -30.98 28.14 30.08
C VAL A 438 -29.90 28.95 30.81
N GLU A 439 -29.09 29.73 30.09
CA GLU A 439 -28.10 30.62 30.70
C GLU A 439 -28.80 31.79 31.41
N PRO A 440 -28.39 32.16 32.64
CA PRO A 440 -28.93 33.36 33.29
C PRO A 440 -28.58 34.59 32.43
N PRO A 441 -29.49 35.57 32.31
CA PRO A 441 -29.20 36.78 31.55
C PRO A 441 -27.92 37.43 32.09
N PRO A 442 -27.04 37.95 31.22
CA PRO A 442 -25.77 38.50 31.65
C PRO A 442 -26.00 39.58 32.71
N TYR A 443 -25.29 39.48 33.83
CA TYR A 443 -25.33 40.47 34.90
C TYR A 443 -24.91 41.83 34.35
N VAL A 444 -25.85 42.76 34.23
CA VAL A 444 -25.59 44.14 33.83
C VAL A 444 -25.35 44.96 35.10
N PRO A 445 -24.14 45.48 35.35
CA PRO A 445 -23.87 46.31 36.51
C PRO A 445 -24.80 47.54 36.53
N SER A 446 -25.30 47.94 37.69
CA SER A 446 -26.28 49.03 37.82
C SER A 446 -25.85 50.38 37.23
N PHE A 447 -24.54 50.61 37.01
CA PHE A 447 -24.05 51.84 36.36
C PHE A 447 -24.32 51.89 34.85
N PHE A 448 -24.64 50.75 34.20
CA PHE A 448 -25.03 50.70 32.79
C PHE A 448 -26.50 51.11 32.55
N HIS A 449 -27.28 51.41 33.60
CA HIS A 449 -28.64 51.97 33.48
C HIS A 449 -28.68 53.47 33.16
N PHE A 450 -27.71 53.97 32.39
CA PHE A 450 -27.62 55.39 32.06
C PHE A 450 -27.36 55.60 30.56
N ILE A 451 -28.40 55.41 29.74
CA ILE A 451 -28.92 56.42 28.79
C ILE A 451 -30.42 56.12 28.59
N ASN A 452 -31.26 56.52 29.55
CA ASN A 452 -32.71 56.65 29.33
C ASN A 452 -33.00 58.07 28.83
N THR A 453 -32.56 58.38 27.61
CA THR A 453 -33.11 59.44 26.75
C THR A 453 -32.37 59.40 25.43
N VAL A 454 -32.99 58.85 24.40
CA VAL A 454 -32.60 59.12 23.01
C VAL A 454 -33.25 60.45 22.62
N PRO A 455 -32.52 61.49 22.19
CA PRO A 455 -33.14 62.65 21.57
C PRO A 455 -33.72 62.20 20.23
N SER A 456 -35.04 62.29 20.09
CA SER A 456 -35.74 62.01 18.85
C SER A 456 -35.40 63.08 17.80
N PHE A 457 -34.40 62.83 16.96
CA PHE A 457 -34.33 63.47 15.65
C PHE A 457 -34.98 62.54 14.64
N GLY A 458 -36.27 62.81 14.41
CA GLY A 458 -37.05 62.15 13.38
C GLY A 458 -36.58 62.54 11.99
N LEU A 459 -36.47 61.56 11.12
CA LEU A 459 -36.42 61.74 9.67
C LEU A 459 -37.30 60.64 9.05
N ASN A 460 -38.62 60.86 9.12
CA ASN A 460 -39.49 60.38 8.05
C ASN A 460 -39.20 61.28 6.83
N GLY A 461 -39.08 60.66 5.66
CA GLY A 461 -38.84 61.38 4.42
C GLY A 461 -39.96 62.36 4.07
N GLU A 462 -39.59 63.42 3.36
CA GLU A 462 -40.18 63.84 2.09
C GLU A 462 -39.35 65.03 1.57
N HIS A 463 -38.97 64.98 0.29
CA HIS A 463 -38.14 65.96 -0.44
C HIS A 463 -36.65 65.95 -0.04
N GLY A 464 -35.67 65.81 -0.92
CA GLY A 464 -35.59 66.00 -2.37
C GLY A 464 -34.19 66.57 -2.66
N PHE A 465 -33.70 66.28 -3.88
CA PHE A 465 -32.55 66.93 -4.55
C PHE A 465 -31.17 66.59 -3.95
N ALA A 466 -30.10 66.43 -4.72
CA ALA A 466 -29.81 66.67 -6.14
C ALA A 466 -28.64 65.76 -6.55
#